data_AF-A0A920B1F1-F1
#
_entry.id   AF-A0A920B1F1-F1
#
_cell.length_a   1.000
_cell.length_b   1.000
_cell.length_c   1.000
_cell.angle_alpha   90.00
_cell.angle_beta   90.00
_cell.angle_gamma   90.00
#
_symmetry.space_group_name_H-M   'P 1'
#
loop_
_entity.id
_entity.type
_entity.pdbx_description
1 polymer ?
#
loop_
_entity_poly.entity_id
_entity_poly.type
_entity_poly.pdbx_seq_one_letter_code
_entity_poly.pdbx_strand_id
1 'polypeptide(L)'
;MDLLVLIAKAADVCLKPWSHAVVLIDPSAPEQIDDLHVRIECRDGDGQRCSDQDLELEIYRSGDEINLMLSWWDQPERPMLWHGRHPVWMDGASGQRCAAPQDAAPLEALGRRLRALVQPAV
;
A
#
# COMPACT_ATOMS: atom_id res chain seq x y z
N MET A 1 -10.13 -9.14 -13.84
CA MET A 1 -10.15 -7.72 -13.42
C MET A 1 -8.71 -7.34 -13.17
N ASP A 2 -8.29 -6.19 -13.70
CA ASP A 2 -6.93 -5.67 -13.58
C ASP A 2 -6.53 -5.49 -12.09
N LEU A 3 -5.33 -5.96 -11.71
CA LEU A 3 -4.81 -5.92 -10.34
C LEU A 3 -4.69 -4.48 -9.85
N LEU A 4 -4.26 -3.53 -10.69
CA LEU A 4 -4.12 -2.13 -10.30
C LEU A 4 -5.49 -1.52 -9.96
N VAL A 5 -6.53 -1.90 -10.71
CA VAL A 5 -7.91 -1.49 -10.44
C VAL A 5 -8.42 -2.10 -9.12
N LEU A 6 -8.03 -3.32 -8.78
CA LEU A 6 -8.37 -3.94 -7.50
C LEU A 6 -7.71 -3.22 -6.32
N ILE A 7 -6.45 -2.83 -6.47
CA ILE A 7 -5.69 -2.05 -5.48
C ILE A 7 -6.36 -0.68 -5.27
N ALA A 8 -6.67 0.04 -6.35
CA ALA A 8 -7.36 1.33 -6.29
C ALA A 8 -8.68 1.23 -5.52
N LYS A 9 -9.51 0.23 -5.85
CA LYS A 9 -10.78 0.00 -5.14
C LYS A 9 -10.59 -0.39 -3.67
N ALA A 10 -9.52 -1.11 -3.33
CA ALA A 10 -9.21 -1.39 -1.93
C ALA A 10 -8.87 -0.10 -1.18
N ALA A 11 -8.06 0.77 -1.77
CA ALA A 11 -7.73 2.08 -1.22
C ALA A 11 -8.99 2.95 -1.05
N ASP A 12 -9.87 3.04 -2.05
CA ASP A 12 -11.12 3.81 -1.99
C ASP A 12 -12.04 3.38 -0.83
N VAL A 13 -12.05 2.09 -0.50
CA VAL A 13 -12.88 1.56 0.60
C VAL A 13 -12.25 1.84 1.95
N CYS A 14 -10.92 1.73 2.06
CA CYS A 14 -10.21 1.80 3.33
C CYS A 14 -9.82 3.23 3.73
N LEU A 15 -9.52 4.10 2.76
CA LEU A 15 -8.99 5.45 2.97
C LEU A 15 -10.04 6.52 2.67
N LYS A 16 -11.26 6.38 3.22
CA LYS A 16 -12.30 7.41 3.07
C LYS A 16 -11.84 8.74 3.69
N PRO A 17 -12.20 9.89 3.09
CA PRO A 17 -13.17 10.08 2.00
C PRO A 17 -12.56 10.06 0.58
N TRP A 18 -11.30 9.66 0.44
CA TRP A 18 -10.52 9.84 -0.79
C TRP A 18 -10.89 8.86 -1.90
N SER A 19 -10.52 9.24 -3.14
CA SER A 19 -10.54 8.38 -4.33
C SER A 19 -9.12 8.19 -4.85
N HIS A 20 -8.82 7.03 -5.43
CA HIS A 20 -7.44 6.65 -5.75
C HIS A 20 -7.26 6.18 -7.19
N ALA A 21 -6.12 6.52 -7.76
CA ALA A 21 -5.56 5.88 -8.95
C ALA A 21 -4.30 5.10 -8.56
N VAL A 22 -3.93 4.09 -9.34
CA VAL A 22 -2.72 3.30 -9.10
C VAL A 22 -1.88 3.34 -10.37
N VAL A 23 -0.61 3.70 -10.23
CA VAL A 23 0.34 3.83 -11.34
C VAL A 23 1.62 3.08 -10.99
N LEU A 24 2.27 2.48 -12.00
CA LEU A 24 3.60 1.91 -11.81
C LEU A 24 4.61 3.01 -11.50
N ILE A 25 5.53 2.72 -10.59
CA ILE A 25 6.66 3.61 -10.31
C ILE A 25 7.71 3.46 -11.41
N ASP A 26 7.98 2.22 -11.82
CA ASP A 26 8.78 1.90 -13.01
C ASP A 26 7.88 1.30 -14.10
N PRO A 27 7.53 2.05 -15.16
CA PRO A 27 6.73 1.54 -16.28
C PRO A 27 7.40 0.44 -17.10
N SER A 28 8.71 0.22 -16.93
CA SER A 28 9.46 -0.84 -17.60
C SER A 28 9.50 -2.15 -16.80
N ALA A 29 9.16 -2.09 -15.51
CA ALA A 29 9.08 -3.25 -14.65
C ALA A 29 7.83 -4.09 -14.97
N PRO A 30 7.92 -5.43 -14.84
CA PRO A 30 6.78 -6.29 -15.07
C PRO A 30 5.70 -6.09 -14.00
N GLU A 31 4.44 -6.09 -14.42
CA GLU A 31 3.27 -6.05 -13.52
C GLU A 31 2.98 -7.44 -12.94
N GLN A 32 3.87 -7.96 -12.09
CA GLN A 32 3.72 -9.27 -11.47
C GLN A 32 3.24 -9.15 -10.03
N ILE A 33 2.30 -10.01 -9.62
CA ILE A 33 1.67 -9.91 -8.30
C ILE A 33 2.66 -10.13 -7.14
N ASP A 34 3.76 -10.82 -7.40
CA ASP A 34 4.80 -11.15 -6.44
C ASP A 34 6.09 -10.33 -6.62
N ASP A 35 6.05 -9.33 -7.50
CA ASP A 35 7.08 -8.30 -7.71
C ASP A 35 6.40 -7.06 -8.31
N LEU A 36 5.71 -6.29 -7.47
CA LEU A 36 4.93 -5.12 -7.86
C LEU A 36 5.35 -3.88 -7.06
N HIS A 37 5.64 -2.80 -7.77
CA HIS A 37 5.97 -1.51 -7.17
C HIS A 37 5.15 -0.38 -7.80
N VAL A 38 4.21 0.15 -7.02
CA VAL A 38 3.21 1.10 -7.50
C VAL A 38 3.03 2.26 -6.54
N ARG A 39 2.62 3.40 -7.09
CA ARG A 39 2.12 4.54 -6.32
C ARG A 39 0.60 4.55 -6.36
N ILE A 40 0.00 4.69 -5.18
CA ILE A 40 -1.42 4.92 -4.98
C ILE A 40 -1.62 6.44 -4.87
N GLU A 41 -2.14 7.03 -5.93
CA GLU A 41 -2.38 8.45 -6.06
C GLU A 41 -3.72 8.86 -5.46
N CYS A 42 -3.71 9.77 -4.48
CA CYS A 42 -4.90 10.25 -3.79
C CYS A 42 -5.56 11.46 -4.46
N ARG A 43 -6.90 11.47 -4.47
CA ARG A 43 -7.71 12.60 -4.92
C ARG A 43 -8.84 12.90 -3.95
N ASP A 44 -9.20 14.18 -3.86
CA ASP A 44 -10.38 14.63 -3.12
C ASP A 44 -11.70 14.33 -3.84
N GLY A 45 -12.82 14.72 -3.21
CA GLY A 45 -14.17 14.50 -3.75
C GLY A 45 -14.46 15.26 -5.05
N ASP A 46 -13.66 16.28 -5.37
CA ASP A 46 -13.74 17.05 -6.62
C ASP A 46 -12.75 16.52 -7.68
N GLY A 47 -11.96 15.49 -7.35
CA GLY A 47 -10.98 14.86 -8.22
C GLY A 47 -9.61 15.55 -8.25
N GLN A 48 -9.36 16.53 -7.39
CA GLN A 48 -8.08 17.24 -7.30
C GLN A 48 -7.03 16.34 -6.65
N ARG A 49 -5.77 16.46 -7.07
CA ARG A 49 -4.67 15.65 -6.51
C ARG A 49 -4.32 16.10 -5.10
N CYS A 50 -4.19 15.13 -4.18
CA CYS A 50 -3.72 15.32 -2.81
C CYS A 50 -2.41 14.54 -2.61
N SER A 51 -1.30 15.08 -3.11
CA SER A 51 0.01 14.39 -3.11
C SER A 51 0.48 13.98 -1.72
N ASP A 52 0.16 14.76 -0.69
CA ASP A 52 0.57 14.48 0.70
C ASP A 52 -0.11 13.22 1.27
N GLN A 53 -1.14 12.73 0.59
CA GLN A 53 -1.89 11.51 0.92
C GLN A 53 -1.53 10.34 0.00
N ASP A 54 -0.57 10.51 -0.91
CA ASP A 54 -0.11 9.42 -1.76
C ASP A 54 0.61 8.36 -0.93
N LEU A 55 0.39 7.10 -1.31
CA LEU A 55 1.08 5.97 -0.73
C LEU A 55 1.94 5.27 -1.78
N GLU A 56 3.02 4.70 -1.33
CA GLU A 56 3.80 3.72 -2.06
C GLU A 56 3.41 2.33 -1.58
N LEU A 57 3.19 1.43 -2.53
CA LEU A 57 2.92 0.02 -2.28
C LEU A 57 3.99 -0.81 -2.98
N GLU A 58 4.73 -1.56 -2.19
CA GLU A 58 5.64 -2.60 -2.65
C GLU A 58 5.06 -3.96 -2.29
N ILE A 59 5.05 -4.89 -3.24
CA ILE A 59 4.67 -6.30 -3.06
C ILE A 59 5.80 -7.15 -3.58
N TYR A 60 6.29 -8.06 -2.74
CA TYR A 60 7.41 -8.92 -3.09
C TYR A 60 7.26 -10.31 -2.48
N ARG A 61 7.81 -11.33 -3.15
CA ARG A 61 7.91 -12.69 -2.61
C ARG A 61 9.19 -12.87 -1.80
N SER A 62 9.03 -13.42 -0.60
CA SER A 62 10.12 -13.93 0.23
C SER A 62 9.88 -15.40 0.53
N GLY A 63 10.65 -16.28 -0.12
CA GLY A 63 10.38 -17.72 -0.12
C GLY A 63 9.02 -18.03 -0.76
N ASP A 64 8.15 -18.74 -0.04
CA ASP A 64 6.80 -19.07 -0.52
C ASP A 64 5.75 -18.02 -0.10
N GLU A 65 6.13 -17.02 0.69
CA GLU A 65 5.22 -15.99 1.18
C GLU A 65 5.34 -14.69 0.38
N ILE A 66 4.19 -14.17 -0.06
CA ILE A 66 4.11 -12.78 -0.53
C ILE A 66 4.12 -11.86 0.69
N ASN A 67 4.81 -10.74 0.62
CA ASN A 67 4.79 -9.68 1.62
C ASN A 67 4.42 -8.37 0.93
N LEU A 68 3.92 -7.42 1.69
CA LEU A 68 3.67 -6.07 1.19
C LEU A 68 4.14 -5.02 2.18
N MET A 69 4.47 -3.85 1.66
CA MET A 69 4.83 -2.67 2.42
C MET A 69 4.03 -1.47 1.92
N LEU A 70 3.45 -0.73 2.85
CA LEU A 70 2.76 0.54 2.60
C LEU A 70 3.54 1.66 3.28
N SER A 71 4.14 2.54 2.48
CA SER A 71 4.88 3.73 2.89
C SER A 71 4.17 5.00 2.41
N TRP A 72 4.45 6.13 3.05
CA TRP A 72 3.97 7.43 2.60
C TRP A 72 4.88 7.97 1.50
N TRP A 73 4.30 8.43 0.41
CA TRP A 73 5.07 8.98 -0.70
C TRP A 73 5.77 10.27 -0.24
N ASP A 74 7.07 10.36 -0.51
CA ASP A 74 7.94 11.52 -0.22
C ASP A 74 7.94 11.96 1.27
N GLN A 75 7.58 11.05 2.19
CA GLN A 75 7.52 11.29 3.64
C GLN A 75 8.23 10.14 4.40
N PRO A 76 9.55 9.95 4.21
CA PRO A 76 10.29 8.79 4.73
C PRO A 76 10.39 8.76 6.26
N GLU A 77 10.10 9.86 6.96
CA GLU A 77 10.07 9.92 8.41
C GLU A 77 8.78 9.34 9.01
N ARG A 78 7.71 9.17 8.22
CA ARG A 78 6.46 8.63 8.72
C ARG A 78 6.54 7.10 8.88
N PRO A 79 5.91 6.52 9.92
CA PRO A 79 5.85 5.08 10.06
C PRO A 79 5.23 4.41 8.83
N MET A 80 5.83 3.29 8.42
CA MET A 80 5.35 2.45 7.33
C MET A 80 4.75 1.15 7.88
N LEU A 81 3.81 0.58 7.14
CA LEU A 81 3.19 -0.70 7.49
C LEU A 81 3.79 -1.81 6.64
N TRP A 82 4.50 -2.73 7.29
CA TRP A 82 4.88 -4.00 6.68
C TRP A 82 3.83 -5.07 7.00
N HIS A 83 3.49 -5.91 6.03
CA HIS A 83 2.48 -6.93 6.19
C HIS A 83 2.88 -8.25 5.51
N GLY A 84 3.57 -9.11 6.26
CA GLY A 84 3.70 -10.53 5.96
C GLY A 84 2.48 -11.32 6.44
N ARG A 85 2.69 -12.26 7.36
CA ARG A 85 1.60 -13.00 8.04
C ARG A 85 0.80 -12.11 9.01
N HIS A 86 1.47 -11.17 9.67
CA HIS A 86 0.87 -10.22 10.60
C HIS A 86 1.35 -8.79 10.26
N PRO A 87 0.51 -7.77 10.41
CA PRO A 87 0.92 -6.38 10.23
C PRO A 87 1.93 -5.96 11.31
N VAL A 88 2.97 -5.24 10.90
CA VAL A 88 3.99 -4.66 11.77
C VAL A 88 4.24 -3.22 11.32
N TRP A 89 4.13 -2.29 12.27
CA TRP A 89 4.54 -0.90 12.05
C TRP A 89 6.04 -0.77 12.22
N MET A 90 6.68 -0.10 11.28
CA MET A 90 8.10 0.19 11.28
C MET A 90 8.32 1.70 11.20
N ASP A 91 9.30 2.18 11.93
CA ASP A 91 9.80 3.55 11.80
C ASP A 91 10.37 3.75 10.39
N GLY A 92 9.96 4.81 9.72
CA GLY A 92 10.26 5.04 8.31
C GLY A 92 11.76 5.23 8.03
N ALA A 93 12.47 5.86 8.98
CA ALA A 93 13.88 6.17 8.83
C ALA A 93 14.80 5.00 9.20
N SER A 94 14.47 4.26 10.26
CA SER A 94 15.33 3.20 10.80
C SER A 94 14.93 1.78 10.38
N GLY A 95 13.70 1.59 9.89
CA GLY A 95 13.12 0.27 9.62
C GLY A 95 12.85 -0.56 10.87
N GLN A 96 13.06 -0.01 12.07
CA GLN A 96 12.81 -0.73 13.32
C GLN A 96 11.33 -0.74 13.67
N ARG A 97 10.87 -1.82 14.30
CA ARG A 97 9.49 -1.91 14.77
C ARG A 97 9.16 -0.75 15.71
N CYS A 98 8.03 -0.10 15.47
CA CYS A 98 7.52 1.00 16.29
C CYS A 98 6.07 0.74 16.74
N ALA A 99 5.51 1.68 17.51
CA ALA A 99 4.09 1.66 17.84
C ALA A 99 3.26 2.13 16.64
N ALA A 100 2.02 1.64 16.54
CA ALA A 100 1.10 2.10 15.53
C ALA A 100 0.84 3.62 15.66
N PRO A 101 0.85 4.40 14.56
CA PRO A 101 0.48 5.80 14.60
C PRO A 101 -1.02 5.97 14.93
N GLN A 102 -1.42 7.19 15.30
CA GLN A 102 -2.80 7.48 15.72
C GLN A 102 -3.83 7.17 14.62
N ASP A 103 -3.44 7.37 13.36
CA ASP A 103 -4.22 7.16 12.14
C ASP A 103 -3.92 5.80 11.47
N ALA A 104 -3.44 4.81 12.24
CA ALA A 104 -3.07 3.49 11.72
C ALA A 104 -4.23 2.69 11.10
N ALA A 105 -5.44 2.82 11.64
CA ALA A 105 -6.53 1.89 11.35
C ALA A 105 -6.91 1.80 9.84
N PRO A 106 -7.02 2.90 9.08
CA PRO A 106 -7.21 2.86 7.63
C PRO A 106 -6.11 2.12 6.88
N LEU A 107 -4.83 2.38 7.20
CA LEU A 107 -3.69 1.73 6.54
C LEU A 107 -3.63 0.23 6.88
N GLU A 108 -3.93 -0.16 8.11
CA GLU A 108 -4.02 -1.58 8.46
C GLU A 108 -5.18 -2.28 7.75
N ALA A 109 -6.33 -1.60 7.60
CA ALA A 109 -7.47 -2.13 6.85
C ALA A 109 -7.11 -2.32 5.36
N LEU A 110 -6.42 -1.36 4.77
CA LEU A 110 -5.90 -1.46 3.41
C LEU A 110 -4.92 -2.63 3.29
N GLY A 111 -3.91 -2.70 4.17
CA GLY A 111 -2.91 -3.77 4.20
C GLY A 111 -3.53 -5.16 4.27
N ARG A 112 -4.51 -5.37 5.17
CA ARG A 112 -5.25 -6.65 5.26
C ARG A 112 -6.00 -6.98 3.96
N ARG A 113 -6.62 -5.99 3.34
CA ARG A 113 -7.39 -6.18 2.10
C ARG A 113 -6.49 -6.49 0.91
N LEU A 114 -5.38 -5.77 0.77
CA LEU A 114 -4.36 -6.04 -0.24
C LEU A 114 -3.75 -7.42 -0.05
N ARG A 115 -3.44 -7.81 1.19
CA ARG A 115 -2.92 -9.14 1.50
C ARG A 115 -3.87 -10.24 1.02
N ALA A 116 -5.17 -10.10 1.29
CA ALA A 116 -6.19 -11.04 0.84
C ALA A 116 -6.34 -11.08 -0.70
N LEU A 117 -6.07 -9.97 -1.40
CA LEU A 117 -6.11 -9.92 -2.87
C LEU A 117 -4.95 -10.67 -3.53
N VAL A 118 -3.78 -10.71 -2.88
CA VAL A 118 -2.56 -11.27 -3.47
C VAL A 118 -2.18 -12.65 -2.96
N GLN A 119 -2.85 -13.16 -1.94
CA GLN A 119 -2.64 -14.55 -1.52
C GLN A 119 -3.25 -15.52 -2.55
N PRO A 120 -2.59 -16.66 -2.82
CA PRO A 120 -3.18 -17.71 -3.63
C PRO A 120 -4.53 -18.14 -3.05
N ALA A 121 -5.54 -18.32 -3.90
CA ALA A 121 -6.77 -18.98 -3.50
C ALA A 121 -6.41 -20.42 -3.07
N VAL A 122 -6.75 -20.77 -1.83
CA VAL A 122 -6.61 -22.13 -1.28
C VAL A 122 -7.60 -23.06 -1.96
#